data_AF-U2X5X2-F1
#
_entry.id   AF-U2X5X2-F1
#
_cell.length_a   1.000
_cell.length_b   1.000
_cell.length_c   1.000
_cell.angle_alpha   90.00
_cell.angle_beta   90.00
_cell.angle_gamma   90.00
#
_symmetry.space_group_name_H-M   'P 1'
#
loop_
_entity.id
_entity.type
_entity.pdbx_description
1 polymer ?
#
loop_
_entity_poly.entity_id
_entity_poly.type
_entity_poly.pdbx_seq_one_letter_code
_entity_poly.pdbx_strand_id
1 'polypeptide(L)' 'MIALGILYEKVQITRELKRQMMIRQLLDRGIREYDGQSVYDLDYYTLRHVLAMQKLKF' A
#
# COMPACT_ATOMS: atom_id res chain seq x y z
N MET A 1 -21.59 -19.53 9.98
CA MET A 1 -20.52 -18.66 10.53
C MET A 1 -19.12 -18.90 9.95
N ILE A 2 -18.86 -19.98 9.19
CA ILE A 2 -17.51 -20.29 8.65
C ILE A 2 -17.14 -19.48 7.39
N ALA A 3 -18.11 -19.13 6.55
CA ALA A 3 -17.86 -18.40 5.29
C ALA A 3 -17.32 -16.96 5.49
N LEU A 4 -17.74 -16.28 6.56
CA LEU A 4 -17.33 -14.90 6.84
C LEU A 4 -15.86 -14.82 7.30
N GLY A 5 -15.39 -15.80 8.05
CA GLY A 5 -13.99 -15.90 8.49
C GLY A 5 -13.02 -16.10 7.33
N ILE A 6 -13.35 -17.02 6.41
CA ILE A 6 -12.56 -17.28 5.20
C ILE A 6 -12.51 -16.03 4.32
N LEU A 7 -13.64 -15.33 4.16
CA LEU A 7 -13.68 -14.10 3.36
C LEU A 7 -12.82 -12.99 3.99
N TYR A 8 -12.88 -12.83 5.31
CA TYR A 8 -12.09 -11.83 6.03
C TYR A 8 -10.59 -12.09 5.88
N GLU A 9 -10.12 -13.33 6.06
CA GLU A 9 -8.72 -13.69 5.86
C GLU A 9 -8.25 -13.42 4.44
N LYS A 10 -9.04 -13.79 3.43
CA LYS A 10 -8.70 -13.54 2.02
C LYS A 10 -8.58 -12.05 1.70
N VAL A 11 -9.48 -11.22 2.26
CA VAL A 11 -9.44 -9.76 2.09
C VAL A 11 -8.20 -9.15 2.76
N GLN A 12 -7.85 -9.62 3.96
CA GLN A 12 -6.65 -9.17 4.68
C GLN A 12 -5.37 -9.54 3.92
N ILE A 13 -5.24 -10.78 3.46
CA ILE A 13 -4.10 -11.25 2.64
C ILE A 13 -3.96 -10.39 1.37
N THR A 14 -5.08 -10.14 0.68
CA THR A 14 -5.07 -9.33 -0.53
C THR A 14 -4.66 -7.88 -0.26
N ARG A 15 -5.07 -7.32 0.88
CA ARG A 15 -4.73 -5.94 1.28
C ARG A 15 -3.25 -5.81 1.64
N GLU A 16 -2.70 -6.77 2.37
CA GLU A 16 -1.28 -6.86 2.71
C GLU A 16 -0.41 -6.92 1.45
N LEU A 17 -0.73 -7.85 0.53
CA LEU A 17 -0.03 -7.98 -0.75
C LEU A 17 -0.06 -6.68 -1.57
N LYS A 18 -1.24 -6.03 -1.62
CA LYS A 18 -1.37 -4.72 -2.26
C LYS A 18 -0.50 -3.66 -1.58
N ARG A 19 -0.40 -3.65 -0.24
CA ARG A 19 0.48 -2.71 0.48
C ARG A 19 1.94 -2.92 0.09
N GLN A 20 2.41 -4.17 0.12
CA GLN A 20 3.78 -4.53 -0.26
C GLN A 20 4.10 -4.13 -1.72
N MET A 21 3.17 -4.37 -2.65
CA MET A 21 3.29 -3.93 -4.04
C MET A 21 3.37 -2.41 -4.18
N MET A 22 2.64 -1.66 -3.34
CA MET A 22 2.67 -0.20 -3.36
C MET A 22 4.00 0.34 -2.83
N ILE A 23 4.48 -0.19 -1.71
CA ILE A 23 5.78 0.17 -1.14
C ILE A 23 6.87 -0.08 -2.19
N ARG A 24 6.86 -1.25 -2.85
CA ARG A 24 7.84 -1.56 -3.90
C ARG A 24 7.81 -0.57 -5.07
N GLN A 25 6.63 -0.16 -5.53
CA GLN A 25 6.50 0.85 -6.59
C GLN A 25 7.02 2.23 -6.18
N LEU A 26 6.84 2.62 -4.92
CA LEU A 26 7.39 3.87 -4.40
C LEU A 26 8.93 3.80 -4.34
N LEU A 27 9.47 2.69 -3.84
CA LEU A 27 10.91 2.47 -3.77
C LEU A 27 11.58 2.45 -5.15
N ASP A 28 10.95 1.79 -6.13
CA ASP A 28 11.42 1.75 -7.52
C ASP A 28 11.50 3.15 -8.15
N ARG A 29 10.59 4.04 -7.75
CA ARG A 29 10.60 5.47 -8.12
C ARG A 29 11.55 6.33 -7.27
N GLY A 30 12.34 5.71 -6.40
CA GLY A 30 13.27 6.40 -5.50
C GLY A 30 12.63 7.04 -4.26
N ILE A 31 11.34 6.83 -4.02
CA ILE A 31 10.63 7.39 -2.86
C ILE A 31 10.76 6.42 -1.68
N ARG A 32 11.57 6.82 -0.71
CA ARG A 32 11.78 6.07 0.54
C ARG A 32 11.05 6.68 1.72
N GLU A 33 10.66 7.95 1.59
CA GLU A 33 10.03 8.72 2.64
C GLU A 33 8.99 9.66 2.02
N TYR A 34 7.91 9.89 2.75
CA TYR A 34 6.87 10.85 2.41
C TYR A 34 6.46 11.57 3.68
N ASP A 35 6.51 12.91 3.65
CA ASP A 35 6.13 13.77 4.79
C ASP A 35 6.90 13.47 6.09
N GLY A 36 8.21 13.19 5.98
CA GLY A 36 9.05 12.86 7.14
C GLY A 36 8.86 11.44 7.68
N GLN A 37 8.00 10.63 7.03
CA GLN A 37 7.71 9.26 7.44
C GLN A 37 8.15 8.25 6.37
N SER A 38 8.83 7.20 6.81
CA SER A 38 9.26 6.08 5.96
C SER A 38 8.07 5.43 5.26
N VAL A 39 8.24 5.05 3.99
CA VAL A 39 7.17 4.39 3.21
C VAL A 39 6.71 3.05 3.81
N TYR A 40 7.52 2.43 4.67
CA TYR A 40 7.15 1.21 5.38
C TYR A 40 6.17 1.46 6.54
N ASP A 41 6.19 2.67 7.11
CA ASP A 41 5.36 3.09 8.23
C ASP A 41 4.06 3.77 7.79
N LEU A 42 3.90 4.02 6.48
CA LEU A 42 2.70 4.63 5.93
C LEU A 42 1.51 3.65 5.91
N ASP A 43 0.33 4.16 6.26
CA ASP A 43 -0.92 3.41 6.10
C ASP A 43 -1.23 3.15 4.61
N TYR A 44 -2.01 2.10 4.38
CA TYR A 44 -2.51 1.70 3.06
C TYR A 44 -3.11 2.86 2.25
N TYR A 45 -3.91 3.74 2.87
CA TYR A 45 -4.54 4.86 2.15
C TYR A 45 -3.53 5.93 1.75
N THR A 46 -2.55 6.21 2.63
CA THR A 46 -1.47 7.16 2.33
C THR A 46 -0.59 6.63 1.21
N LEU A 47 -0.18 5.36 1.25
CA LEU A 47 0.57 4.70 0.18
C LEU A 47 -0.15 4.80 -1.18
N ARG A 48 -1.46 4.56 -1.18
CA ARG A 48 -2.29 4.69 -2.39
C ARG A 48 -2.34 6.13 -2.90
N HIS A 49 -2.46 7.10 -2.01
CA HIS A 49 -2.48 8.52 -2.36
C HIS A 49 -1.15 8.98 -2.98
N VAL A 50 -0.02 8.67 -2.34
CA VAL A 50 1.32 9.02 -2.83
C VAL A 50 1.57 8.42 -4.21
N LEU A 51 1.19 7.14 -4.41
CA LEU A 51 1.29 6.51 -5.73
C LEU A 51 0.41 7.17 -6.78
N ALA A 52 -0.82 7.57 -6.42
CA ALA A 52 -1.71 8.26 -7.35
C ALA A 52 -1.11 9.61 -7.77
N MET A 53 -0.60 10.40 -6.82
CA MET A 53 0.10 11.66 -7.12
C MET A 53 1.30 11.44 -8.04
N GLN A 54 2.09 10.40 -7.78
CA GLN A 54 3.26 10.08 -8.63
C GLN A 54 2.87 9.62 -10.04
N LYS A 55 1.68 9.05 -10.23
CA LYS A 55 1.16 8.70 -11.56
C LYS A 55 0.63 9.90 -12.33
N LEU A 56 0.09 10.90 -11.63
CA LEU A 56 -0.43 12.14 -12.23
C LEU A 56 0.66 13.14 -12.64
N LYS A 57 1.88 12.98 -12.12
CA LYS A 57 3.05 13.80 -12.51
C LYS A 57 3.65 13.40 -13.88
N PHE A 58 3.05 12.45 -14.59
CA PHE A 58 3.44 12.02 -15.93
C PHE A 58 2.30 12.26 -16.93
#